data_AF-A0A401GKZ6-F1
#
_entry.id   AF-A0A401GKZ6-F1
#
_cell.length_a   1.000
_cell.length_b   1.000
_cell.length_c   1.000
_cell.angle_alpha   90.00
_cell.angle_beta   90.00
_cell.angle_gamma   90.00
#
_symmetry.space_group_name_H-M   'P 1'
#
loop_
_entity.id
_entity.type
_entity.pdbx_description
1 polymer ?
#
loop_
_entity_poly.entity_id
_entity_poly.type
_entity_poly.pdbx_seq_one_letter_code
_entity_poly.pdbx_strand_id
1 'polypeptide(L)'
;MSAPLALNHDENVYLTVTITSSSPFAVNPAALVVHPSLTHLGMVGQLRDVQLLSVPRESWPRLQGEVLSALNALDGVRRVDVQDPPRMRAKRGGDEL
;
A
#
# COMPACT_ATOMS: atom_id res chain seq x y z
N MET A 1 21.28 -4.22 -13.90
CA MET A 1 19.91 -4.73 -14.10
C MET A 1 19.28 -4.88 -12.73
N SER A 2 18.57 -3.86 -12.25
CA SER A 2 17.89 -3.91 -10.96
C SER A 2 16.65 -4.79 -11.15
N ALA A 3 16.65 -5.99 -10.57
CA ALA A 3 15.45 -6.81 -10.54
C ALA A 3 14.33 -5.97 -9.90
N PRO A 4 13.13 -5.88 -10.49
CA PRO A 4 12.01 -5.31 -9.77
C PRO A 4 11.88 -6.14 -8.49
N LEU A 5 11.90 -5.50 -7.33
CA LEU A 5 11.53 -6.16 -6.08
C LEU A 5 10.20 -6.84 -6.37
N ALA A 6 10.24 -8.17 -6.50
CA ALA A 6 9.08 -8.97 -6.82
C ALA A 6 8.20 -8.92 -5.59
N LEU A 7 7.34 -7.90 -5.53
CA LEU A 7 6.30 -7.77 -4.53
C LEU A 7 5.48 -9.05 -4.65
N ASN A 8 5.59 -9.94 -3.66
CA ASN A 8 4.86 -11.19 -3.67
C ASN A 8 3.40 -10.90 -3.36
N HIS A 9 2.62 -10.57 -4.41
CA HIS A 9 1.18 -10.32 -4.31
C HIS A 9 0.36 -11.60 -4.06
N ASP A 10 1.01 -12.77 -4.14
CA ASP A 10 0.36 -14.04 -3.83
C ASP A 10 0.18 -14.20 -2.32
N GLU A 11 1.25 -13.93 -1.56
CA GLU A 11 1.27 -14.05 -0.10
C GLU A 11 0.89 -12.74 0.62
N ASN A 12 1.15 -11.59 0.01
CA ASN A 12 0.98 -10.29 0.66
C ASN A 12 0.09 -9.35 -0.16
N VAL A 13 -0.77 -8.61 0.53
CA VAL A 13 -1.53 -7.48 0.00
C VAL A 13 -0.74 -6.22 0.30
N TYR A 14 -0.56 -5.38 -0.71
CA TYR A 14 0.13 -4.11 -0.55
C TYR A 14 -0.88 -2.98 -0.46
N LEU A 15 -0.58 -2.00 0.36
CA LEU A 15 -1.42 -0.83 0.56
C LEU A 15 -0.59 0.42 0.44
N THR A 16 -1.08 1.38 -0.31
CA THR A 16 -0.48 2.70 -0.39
C THR A 16 -1.34 3.67 0.39
N VAL A 17 -0.76 4.28 1.41
CA VAL A 17 -1.39 5.28 2.26
C VAL A 17 -0.83 6.64 1.87
N THR A 18 -1.68 7.49 1.35
CA THR A 18 -1.36 8.89 1.07
C THR A 18 -1.64 9.71 2.31
N ILE A 19 -0.58 10.30 2.87
CA ILE A 19 -0.64 11.20 4.01
C ILE A 19 -0.49 12.65 3.54
N THR A 20 -0.92 13.59 4.38
CA THR A 20 -0.68 15.01 4.13
C THR A 20 0.70 15.41 4.63
N SER A 21 1.39 16.33 3.94
CA SER A 21 2.71 16.80 4.38
C SER A 21 2.71 17.53 5.73
N SER A 22 1.55 17.98 6.21
CA SER A 22 1.41 18.60 7.53
C SER A 22 1.19 17.57 8.65
N SER A 23 1.02 16.29 8.30
CA SER A 23 0.76 15.23 9.28
C SER A 23 2.04 14.81 10.02
N PRO A 24 1.92 14.34 11.27
CA PRO A 24 3.05 13.80 12.02
C PRO A 24 3.64 12.54 11.36
N PHE A 25 2.88 11.86 10.49
CA PHE A 25 3.31 10.67 9.75
C PHE A 25 4.39 10.97 8.71
N ALA A 26 4.53 12.23 8.27
CA ALA A 26 5.61 12.62 7.38
C ALA A 26 6.99 12.51 8.05
N VAL A 27 7.02 12.67 9.38
CA VAL A 27 8.24 12.55 10.20
C VAL A 27 8.34 11.16 10.82
N ASN A 28 7.22 10.58 11.28
CA ASN A 28 7.16 9.25 11.88
C ASN A 28 6.20 8.31 11.13
N PRO A 29 6.63 7.74 9.98
CA PRO A 29 5.78 6.85 9.19
C PRO A 29 5.47 5.52 9.88
N ALA A 30 6.26 5.11 10.89
CA ALA A 30 6.00 3.91 11.67
C ALA A 30 4.69 3.99 12.46
N ALA A 31 4.19 5.20 12.76
CA ALA A 31 2.90 5.40 13.41
C ALA A 31 1.69 5.00 12.54
N LEU A 32 1.90 4.75 11.23
CA LEU A 32 0.87 4.19 10.33
C LEU A 32 0.65 2.68 10.54
N VAL A 33 1.56 2.00 11.26
CA VAL A 33 1.43 0.58 11.62
C VAL A 33 0.44 0.43 12.78
N VAL A 34 -0.83 0.69 12.49
CA VAL A 34 -1.94 0.64 13.46
C VAL A 34 -2.31 -0.78 13.88
N HIS A 35 -1.80 -1.79 13.16
CA HIS A 35 -2.09 -3.20 13.39
C HIS A 35 -0.79 -4.01 13.32
N PRO A 36 -0.59 -5.01 14.19
CA PRO A 36 0.64 -5.82 14.21
C PRO A 36 0.87 -6.61 12.91
N SER A 37 -0.19 -6.92 12.17
CA SER A 37 -0.09 -7.57 10.85
C SER A 37 0.29 -6.62 9.72
N LEU A 38 0.29 -5.29 9.95
CA LEU A 38 0.80 -4.33 8.97
C LEU A 38 2.31 -4.25 9.09
N THR A 39 2.99 -4.34 7.97
CA THR A 39 4.44 -4.14 7.88
C THR A 39 4.69 -2.93 6.98
N HIS A 40 5.33 -1.90 7.54
CA HIS A 40 5.75 -0.74 6.77
C HIS A 40 6.97 -1.07 5.93
N LEU A 41 6.84 -0.90 4.61
CA LEU A 41 7.90 -1.20 3.64
C LEU A 41 8.69 0.05 3.26
N GLY A 42 8.14 1.24 3.48
CA GLY A 42 8.79 2.51 3.16
C GLY A 42 7.92 3.41 2.30
N MET A 43 8.56 4.25 1.49
CA MET A 43 7.89 5.21 0.59
C MET A 43 7.77 4.66 -0.84
N VAL A 44 6.75 5.11 -1.57
CA VAL A 44 6.53 4.69 -2.96
C VAL A 44 7.36 5.55 -3.91
N GLY A 45 8.50 5.01 -4.35
CA GLY A 45 9.37 5.69 -5.32
C GLY A 45 9.95 6.99 -4.75
N GLN A 46 9.61 8.13 -5.36
CA GLN A 46 10.04 9.47 -4.91
C GLN A 46 8.95 10.22 -4.12
N LEU A 47 7.75 9.64 -3.97
CA LEU A 47 6.63 10.26 -3.26
C LEU A 47 6.81 10.06 -1.75
N ARG A 48 7.14 11.13 -1.03
CA ARG A 48 7.35 11.10 0.43
C ARG A 48 6.04 11.08 1.22
N ASP A 49 4.99 11.61 0.60
CA ASP A 49 3.61 11.65 1.07
C ASP A 49 2.88 10.31 0.87
N VAL A 50 3.48 9.34 0.17
CA VAL A 50 2.87 8.02 -0.04
C VAL A 50 3.72 6.94 0.62
N GLN A 51 3.12 6.30 1.63
CA GLN A 51 3.74 5.22 2.38
C GLN A 51 3.19 3.87 1.91
N LEU A 52 4.08 2.91 1.70
CA LEU A 52 3.78 1.54 1.32
C LEU A 52 3.74 0.66 2.57
N LEU A 53 2.61 -0.01 2.75
CA LEU A 53 2.38 -1.02 3.77
C LEU A 53 2.16 -2.37 3.09
N SER A 54 2.44 -3.44 3.81
CA SER A 54 2.13 -4.81 3.42
C SER A 54 1.38 -5.53 4.52
N VAL A 55 0.51 -6.45 4.12
CA VAL A 55 -0.27 -7.31 5.02
C VAL A 55 -0.29 -8.73 4.46
N PRO A 56 -0.28 -9.77 5.32
CA PRO A 56 -0.54 -11.14 4.91
C PRO A 56 -1.92 -11.29 4.28
N ARG A 57 -1.97 -11.82 3.06
CA ARG A 57 -3.21 -11.99 2.29
C ARG A 57 -4.24 -12.88 2.97
N GLU A 58 -3.77 -13.88 3.72
CA GLU A 58 -4.62 -14.77 4.53
C GLU A 58 -5.46 -14.02 5.58
N SER A 59 -4.90 -12.95 6.14
CA SER A 59 -5.51 -12.17 7.22
C SER A 59 -6.24 -10.94 6.67
N TRP A 60 -5.85 -10.46 5.48
CA TRP A 60 -6.44 -9.28 4.85
C TRP A 60 -7.97 -9.24 4.80
N PRO A 61 -8.70 -10.27 4.31
CA PRO A 61 -10.17 -10.17 4.20
C PRO A 61 -10.88 -9.99 5.55
N ARG A 62 -10.25 -10.40 6.65
CA ARG A 62 -10.79 -10.20 8.02
C ARG A 62 -10.40 -8.85 8.59
N LEU A 63 -9.16 -8.42 8.33
CA LEU A 63 -8.59 -7.19 8.86
C LEU A 63 -8.91 -5.95 8.01
N GLN A 64 -9.31 -6.12 6.75
CA GLN A 64 -9.49 -5.04 5.78
C GLN A 64 -10.40 -3.94 6.33
N GLY A 65 -11.54 -4.31 6.91
CA GLY A 65 -12.48 -3.34 7.49
C GLY A 65 -11.85 -2.56 8.63
N GLU A 66 -11.25 -3.27 9.59
CA GLU A 66 -10.61 -2.67 10.76
C GLU A 66 -9.43 -1.79 10.38
N VAL A 67 -8.54 -2.28 9.52
CA VAL A 67 -7.35 -1.56 9.04
C VAL A 67 -7.74 -0.31 8.24
N LEU A 68 -8.69 -0.43 7.30
CA LEU A 68 -9.15 0.73 6.53
C LEU A 68 -9.84 1.75 7.43
N SER A 69 -10.67 1.31 8.37
CA SER A 69 -11.31 2.21 9.34
C SER A 69 -10.28 2.89 10.25
N ALA A 70 -9.30 2.15 10.78
CA ALA A 70 -8.25 2.70 11.61
C ALA A 70 -7.39 3.71 10.85
N LEU A 71 -6.95 3.38 9.63
CA LEU A 71 -6.17 4.30 8.79
C LEU A 71 -6.96 5.55 8.39
N ASN A 72 -8.24 5.43 8.04
CA ASN A 72 -9.07 6.60 7.73
C ASN A 72 -9.42 7.44 8.97
N ALA A 73 -9.37 6.85 10.17
CA ALA A 73 -9.55 7.58 11.42
C ALA A 73 -8.30 8.37 11.85
N LEU A 74 -7.13 8.11 11.26
CA LEU A 74 -5.90 8.85 11.55
C LEU A 74 -5.95 10.26 10.96
N ASP A 75 -5.75 11.24 11.82
CA ASP A 75 -5.67 12.65 11.39
C ASP A 75 -4.39 12.88 10.58
N GLY A 76 -4.56 13.09 9.27
CA GLY A 76 -3.46 13.25 8.33
C GLY A 76 -3.39 12.18 7.24
N VAL A 77 -4.18 11.11 7.33
CA VAL A 77 -4.37 10.18 6.21
C VAL A 77 -5.39 10.78 5.24
N ARG A 78 -4.96 11.02 4.00
CA ARG A 78 -5.80 11.57 2.94
C ARG A 78 -6.52 10.48 2.17
N ARG A 79 -5.84 9.37 1.92
CA ARG A 79 -6.34 8.28 1.09
C ARG A 79 -5.60 6.98 1.39
N VAL A 80 -6.32 5.87 1.31
CA VAL A 80 -5.75 4.52 1.35
C VAL A 80 -6.17 3.81 0.07
N ASP A 81 -5.20 3.31 -0.69
CA ASP A 81 -5.42 2.50 -1.88
C ASP A 81 -4.84 1.11 -1.66
N VAL A 82 -5.65 0.09 -1.91
CA VAL A 82 -5.22 -1.30 -1.89
C VAL A 82 -4.62 -1.60 -3.27
N GLN A 83 -3.35 -1.98 -3.28
CA GLN A 83 -2.68 -2.50 -4.47
C GLN A 83 -3.02 -3.98 -4.60
N ASP A 84 -4.15 -4.24 -5.25
CA ASP A 84 -4.44 -5.58 -5.77
C ASP A 84 -3.32 -6.02 -6.72
N PRO A 85 -3.05 -7.35 -6.83
CA PRO A 85 -2.11 -7.87 -7.81
C PRO A 85 -2.35 -7.18 -9.15
N PRO A 86 -1.30 -6.70 -9.83
CA PRO A 86 -1.48 -6.03 -11.10
C PRO A 86 -2.27 -6.98 -11.99
N ARG A 87 -3.56 -6.65 -12.22
CA ARG A 87 -4.39 -7.33 -13.20
C ARG A 87 -3.56 -7.24 -14.45
N MET A 88 -3.03 -8.39 -14.89
CA MET A 88 -2.17 -8.52 -16.06
C MET A 88 -2.67 -7.49 -17.06
N ARG A 89 -1.83 -6.50 -17.40
CA ARG A 89 -2.11 -5.64 -18.54
C ARG A 89 -2.36 -6.62 -19.67
N ALA A 90 -3.62 -6.82 -20.04
CA ALA A 90 -3.97 -7.47 -21.28
C ALA A 90 -3.19 -6.65 -22.30
N LYS A 91 -2.18 -7.28 -22.89
CA LYS A 91 -1.34 -6.71 -23.92
C LYS A 91 -2.32 -6.08 -24.89
N ARG A 92 -2.37 -4.74 -24.96
CA ARG A 92 -3.13 -4.04 -25.97
C ARG A 92 -2.34 -4.25 -27.25
N GLY A 93 -2.44 -5.46 -27.81
CA GLY A 93 -2.03 -5.76 -29.16
C GLY A 93 -3.04 -5.09 -30.07
N GLY A 94 -2.86 -3.78 -30.27
CA GLY A 94 -3.02 -3.29 -31.63
C GLY A 94 -1.74 -3.71 -32.33
N ASP A 95 -1.84 -4.57 -33.34
CA ASP A 95 -1.71 -4.12 -34.72
C ASP A 95 -1.84 -5.32 -35.70
N GLU A 96 -2.63 -5.08 -36.74
CA GLU A 96 -2.68 -5.68 -38.08
C GLU A 96 -3.11 -7.15 -38.28
N LEU A 97 -4.27 -7.33 -38.92
CA LEU A 97 -4.43 -7.96 -40.25
C LEU A 97 -5.85 -7.69 -40.81
#